data_AF-A0A150G2C2-F1
#
_entry.id   AF-A0A150G2C2-F1
#
_cell.length_a   1.000
_cell.length_b   1.000
_cell.length_c   1.000
_cell.angle_alpha   90.00
_cell.angle_beta   90.00
_cell.angle_gamma   90.00
#
_symmetry.space_group_name_H-M   'P 1'
#
loop_
_entity.id
_entity.type
_entity.pdbx_description
1 polymer ?
#
loop_
_entity_poly.entity_id
_entity_poly.type
_entity_poly.pdbx_seq_one_letter_code
_entity_poly.pdbx_strand_id
1 'polypeptide(L)'
;MASLRRRRHGKDEDTLTESLLGDHEDDQREAEQEQAHEHEREERRQANRQAIIVHPGEFDLGAFVQSILDWWNRLFGQIFSYAAQLWPQGLGREQPLSLSLLQAERLRQLRERVAERFDVSDVSHQDSLRRLWSLAFPEEPCTALKCARWKDMGWQGEDPGTDFRGAGRYGLENLIYLAEEHPEVFRRLLHKTEGTRAAWEYPFAVAGLNITWALSELVELHVTQGSDPDAPPRTAAGRAFVALLADHDAAFEELYVASFCMLDNTWLEMRASYMEFNTVMKRVKAEVDRALSARPADLRALRRGLLGAAAAERFG
;
A
#
# COMPACT_ATOMS: atom_id res chain seq x y z
N MET A 1 87.07 -35.63 15.58
CA MET A 1 88.25 -35.60 14.70
C MET A 1 88.41 -34.18 14.17
N ALA A 2 89.63 -33.66 14.25
CA ALA A 2 90.07 -32.38 13.71
C ALA A 2 89.80 -32.30 12.17
N SER A 3 89.82 -31.17 11.46
CA SER A 3 90.59 -29.94 11.67
C SER A 3 90.16 -28.85 10.66
N LEU A 4 90.22 -27.59 11.11
CA LEU A 4 90.86 -26.42 10.47
C LEU A 4 90.37 -25.95 9.07
N ARG A 5 90.00 -24.65 8.97
CA ARG A 5 90.95 -23.53 8.71
C ARG A 5 90.26 -22.17 8.61
N ARG A 6 90.82 -21.20 9.37
CA ARG A 6 91.17 -19.77 9.04
C ARG A 6 90.07 -18.88 8.41
N ARG A 7 89.86 -17.60 8.77
CA ARG A 7 90.76 -16.55 9.31
C ARG A 7 89.91 -15.31 9.73
N ARG A 8 90.36 -14.60 10.78
CA ARG A 8 90.13 -13.22 11.29
C ARG A 8 89.09 -12.31 10.56
N HIS A 9 88.04 -11.83 11.24
CA HIS A 9 87.89 -10.68 12.19
C HIS A 9 87.69 -9.31 11.50
N GLY A 10 86.50 -8.73 11.67
CA GLY A 10 86.10 -7.37 11.28
C GLY A 10 84.81 -6.97 12.02
N LYS A 11 84.78 -5.72 12.53
CA LYS A 11 83.84 -5.13 13.49
C LYS A 11 82.49 -4.68 12.88
N ASP A 12 81.48 -4.76 13.75
CA ASP A 12 80.33 -3.86 14.03
C ASP A 12 79.37 -3.35 12.90
N GLU A 13 78.07 -3.53 13.19
CA GLU A 13 76.83 -2.86 12.71
C GLU A 13 76.36 -3.03 11.25
N ASP A 14 75.18 -3.66 11.06
CA ASP A 14 74.05 -3.20 10.22
C ASP A 14 73.05 -4.34 9.92
N THR A 15 71.83 -4.24 10.46
CA THR A 15 70.61 -4.84 9.87
C THR A 15 69.41 -4.00 10.25
N LEU A 16 69.20 -2.89 9.52
CA LEU A 16 67.92 -2.24 9.36
C LEU A 16 67.72 -1.99 7.86
N THR A 17 66.87 -2.79 7.23
CA THR A 17 66.13 -2.41 6.01
C THR A 17 64.76 -3.06 6.09
N GLU A 18 63.88 -2.42 6.87
CA GLU A 18 62.43 -2.60 6.80
C GLU A 18 61.92 -1.70 5.66
N SER A 19 61.23 -2.30 4.70
CA SER A 19 60.79 -1.66 3.46
C SER A 19 59.60 -0.73 3.70
N LEU A 20 59.85 0.55 3.99
CA LEU A 20 58.88 1.63 4.19
C LEU A 20 58.22 2.15 2.88
N LEU A 21 57.83 1.26 1.97
CA LEU A 21 57.23 1.64 0.67
C LEU A 21 55.95 0.87 0.31
N GLY A 22 55.42 0.00 1.19
CA GLY A 22 54.22 -0.78 0.91
C GLY A 22 52.89 -0.08 1.22
N ASP A 23 52.84 0.73 2.28
CA ASP A 23 51.56 1.23 2.80
C ASP A 23 51.02 2.45 2.03
N HIS A 24 51.86 3.18 1.29
CA HIS A 24 51.42 4.35 0.53
C HIS A 24 50.76 4.01 -0.81
N GLU A 25 51.08 2.87 -1.41
CA GLU A 25 50.47 2.48 -2.70
C GLU A 25 49.08 1.86 -2.52
N ASP A 26 48.83 1.14 -1.42
CA ASP A 26 47.52 0.56 -1.14
C ASP A 26 46.51 1.62 -0.66
N ASP A 27 46.93 2.57 0.20
CA ASP A 27 46.10 3.73 0.58
C ASP A 27 45.71 4.60 -0.63
N GLN A 28 46.62 4.76 -1.60
CA GLN A 28 46.33 5.50 -2.83
C GLN A 28 45.34 4.76 -3.73
N ARG A 29 45.44 3.43 -3.83
CA ARG A 29 44.51 2.62 -4.63
C ARG A 29 43.12 2.56 -4.00
N GLU A 30 43.02 2.51 -2.68
CA GLU A 30 41.73 2.58 -1.98
C GLU A 30 41.06 3.95 -2.17
N ALA A 31 41.84 5.05 -2.05
CA ALA A 31 41.33 6.39 -2.29
C ALA A 31 40.88 6.62 -3.74
N GLU A 32 41.59 6.06 -4.73
CA GLU A 32 41.21 6.13 -6.14
C GLU A 32 39.94 5.31 -6.43
N GLN A 33 39.76 4.17 -5.78
CA GLN A 33 38.55 3.35 -5.91
C GLN A 33 37.33 3.99 -5.25
N GLU A 34 37.49 4.62 -4.08
CA GLU A 34 36.41 5.37 -3.44
C GLU A 34 35.99 6.57 -4.28
N GLN A 35 36.93 7.32 -4.85
CA GLN A 35 36.62 8.44 -5.75
C GLN A 35 35.93 7.99 -7.04
N ALA A 36 36.35 6.87 -7.63
CA ALA A 36 35.68 6.30 -8.81
C ALA A 36 34.24 5.84 -8.48
N HIS A 37 34.04 5.23 -7.31
CA HIS A 37 32.71 4.84 -6.84
C HIS A 37 31.82 6.04 -6.50
N GLU A 38 32.37 7.12 -5.95
CA GLU A 38 31.65 8.37 -5.71
C GLU A 38 31.28 9.06 -7.01
N HIS A 39 32.19 9.10 -7.99
CA HIS A 39 31.94 9.66 -9.32
C HIS A 39 30.85 8.89 -10.07
N GLU A 40 30.87 7.55 -10.06
CA GLU A 40 29.78 6.74 -10.63
C GLU A 40 28.45 6.95 -9.88
N ARG A 41 28.48 7.15 -8.55
CA ARG A 41 27.29 7.46 -7.76
C ARG A 41 26.74 8.84 -8.09
N GLU A 42 27.60 9.82 -8.34
CA GLU A 42 27.21 11.17 -8.76
C GLU A 42 26.73 11.21 -10.21
N GLU A 43 27.35 10.48 -11.13
CA GLU A 43 26.87 10.32 -12.51
C GLU A 43 25.51 9.62 -12.53
N ARG A 44 25.30 8.57 -11.72
CA ARG A 44 23.98 7.94 -11.55
C ARG A 44 22.96 8.90 -10.92
N ARG A 45 23.36 9.74 -9.96
CA ARG A 45 22.50 10.79 -9.38
C ARG A 45 22.16 11.88 -10.40
N GLN A 46 23.09 12.27 -11.27
CA GLN A 46 22.88 13.25 -12.34
C GLN A 46 22.02 12.67 -13.48
N ALA A 47 22.25 11.42 -13.89
CA ALA A 47 21.42 10.72 -14.87
C ALA A 47 19.98 10.54 -14.37
N ASN A 48 19.78 10.26 -13.07
CA ASN A 48 18.45 10.25 -12.45
C ASN A 48 17.80 11.64 -12.35
N ARG A 49 18.59 12.72 -12.24
CA ARG A 49 18.08 14.11 -12.32
C ARG A 49 17.70 14.52 -13.75
N GLN A 50 18.22 13.86 -14.77
CA GLN A 50 17.91 14.14 -16.18
C GLN A 50 16.77 13.28 -16.75
N ALA A 51 16.35 12.22 -16.07
CA ALA A 51 15.13 11.48 -16.38
C ALA A 51 13.87 12.10 -15.73
N ILE A 52 13.87 13.42 -15.50
CA ILE A 52 12.68 14.15 -15.11
C ILE A 52 11.87 14.38 -16.39
N ILE A 53 10.78 13.64 -16.54
CA ILE A 53 9.69 14.06 -17.42
C ILE A 53 9.13 15.34 -16.80
N VAL A 54 9.64 16.49 -17.24
CA VAL A 54 9.07 17.79 -16.92
C VAL A 54 7.80 17.91 -17.75
N HIS A 55 6.66 17.59 -17.14
CA HIS A 55 5.39 18.09 -17.65
C HIS A 55 5.31 19.60 -17.35
N PRO A 56 5.00 20.44 -18.35
CA PRO A 56 4.85 21.87 -18.13
C PRO A 56 3.45 22.13 -17.57
N GLY A 57 3.36 22.34 -16.26
CA GLY A 57 2.13 22.80 -15.60
C GLY A 57 2.26 22.72 -14.08
N GLU A 58 1.80 23.75 -13.38
CA GLU A 58 1.59 23.67 -11.93
C GLU A 58 0.49 22.61 -11.66
N PHE A 59 0.78 21.69 -10.74
CA PHE A 59 -0.15 20.64 -10.35
C PHE A 59 -1.36 21.23 -9.61
N ASP A 60 -2.55 20.95 -10.11
CA ASP A 60 -3.81 21.31 -9.46
C ASP A 60 -4.40 20.07 -8.76
N LEU A 61 -4.12 19.95 -7.46
CA LEU A 61 -4.69 18.93 -6.59
C LEU A 61 -6.23 18.94 -6.65
N GLY A 62 -6.83 20.12 -6.79
CA GLY A 62 -8.26 20.30 -6.94
C GLY A 62 -8.75 19.62 -8.21
N ALA A 63 -8.15 19.91 -9.37
CA ALA A 63 -8.52 19.30 -10.65
C ALA A 63 -8.30 17.78 -10.67
N PHE A 64 -7.22 17.28 -10.05
CA PHE A 64 -6.99 15.84 -9.90
C PHE A 64 -8.08 15.18 -9.06
N VAL A 65 -8.39 15.73 -7.89
CA VAL A 65 -9.46 15.13 -7.08
C VAL A 65 -10.79 15.29 -7.80
N GLN A 66 -11.09 16.40 -8.47
CA GLN A 66 -12.27 16.52 -9.33
C GLN A 66 -12.31 15.46 -10.42
N SER A 67 -11.19 15.03 -10.99
CA SER A 67 -11.18 13.91 -11.94
C SER A 67 -11.53 12.57 -11.28
N ILE A 68 -11.13 12.37 -10.02
CA ILE A 68 -11.57 11.25 -9.18
C ILE A 68 -13.07 11.41 -8.87
N LEU A 69 -13.55 12.61 -8.56
CA LEU A 69 -14.96 12.90 -8.26
C LEU A 69 -15.85 12.73 -9.48
N ASP A 70 -15.39 13.14 -10.66
CA ASP A 70 -16.10 12.97 -11.91
C ASP A 70 -16.12 11.52 -12.32
N TRP A 71 -15.02 10.80 -12.12
CA TRP A 71 -14.98 9.35 -12.26
C TRP A 71 -15.95 8.69 -11.27
N TRP A 72 -15.97 9.11 -10.00
CA TRP A 72 -16.92 8.71 -8.98
C TRP A 72 -18.36 9.01 -9.43
N ASN A 73 -18.67 10.22 -9.90
CA ASN A 73 -19.99 10.62 -10.37
C ASN A 73 -20.44 9.82 -11.60
N ARG A 74 -19.53 9.49 -12.51
CA ARG A 74 -19.79 8.62 -13.67
C ARG A 74 -19.97 7.16 -13.26
N LEU A 75 -19.21 6.67 -12.28
CA LEU A 75 -19.42 5.37 -11.64
C LEU A 75 -20.79 5.31 -10.96
N PHE A 76 -21.11 6.29 -10.13
CA PHE A 76 -22.33 6.38 -9.34
C PHE A 76 -23.58 6.57 -10.21
N GLY A 77 -23.45 7.21 -11.39
CA GLY A 77 -24.56 7.41 -12.33
C GLY A 77 -24.81 6.28 -13.34
N GLN A 78 -23.80 5.46 -13.69
CA GLN A 78 -23.91 4.45 -14.76
C GLN A 78 -23.77 2.99 -14.31
N ILE A 79 -23.38 2.69 -13.07
CA ILE A 79 -23.23 1.29 -12.63
C ILE A 79 -24.56 0.55 -12.45
N PHE A 80 -25.72 1.22 -12.42
CA PHE A 80 -27.00 0.52 -12.40
C PHE A 80 -27.37 -0.18 -13.73
N SER A 81 -26.65 0.04 -14.85
CA SER A 81 -27.04 -0.53 -16.15
C SER A 81 -25.98 -1.37 -16.89
N TYR A 82 -24.68 -1.22 -16.63
CA TYR A 82 -23.67 -1.94 -17.43
C TYR A 82 -23.25 -3.32 -16.89
N ALA A 83 -23.33 -3.56 -15.58
CA ALA A 83 -23.04 -4.89 -15.02
C ALA A 83 -24.09 -5.94 -15.40
N ALA A 84 -25.30 -5.51 -15.77
CA ALA A 84 -26.39 -6.40 -16.21
C ALA A 84 -26.30 -6.81 -17.69
N GLN A 85 -25.51 -6.10 -18.52
CA GLN A 85 -25.66 -6.18 -19.98
C GLN A 85 -24.46 -6.79 -20.73
N LEU A 86 -23.35 -7.06 -20.06
CA LEU A 86 -22.17 -7.74 -20.63
C LEU A 86 -21.85 -9.10 -20.02
N TRP A 87 -22.70 -9.64 -19.14
CA TRP A 87 -22.49 -10.99 -18.60
C TRP A 87 -23.41 -12.01 -19.28
N PRO A 88 -22.89 -13.14 -19.81
CA PRO A 88 -23.76 -14.17 -20.35
C PRO A 88 -24.63 -14.72 -19.23
N GLN A 89 -25.95 -14.58 -19.35
CA GLN A 89 -26.87 -15.42 -18.60
C GLN A 89 -26.74 -16.85 -19.13
N GLY A 90 -25.87 -17.62 -18.48
CA GLY A 90 -25.55 -19.00 -18.83
C GLY A 90 -25.72 -19.95 -17.66
N LEU A 91 -26.94 -20.47 -17.52
CA LEU A 91 -27.29 -21.83 -17.09
C LEU A 91 -26.31 -22.57 -16.16
N GLY A 92 -26.47 -22.33 -14.87
CA GLY A 92 -26.12 -23.26 -13.82
C GLY A 92 -26.96 -22.94 -12.60
N ARG A 93 -27.91 -23.82 -12.25
CA ARG A 93 -28.50 -23.84 -10.91
C ARG A 93 -27.37 -24.21 -9.93
N GLU A 94 -26.54 -23.24 -9.55
CA GLU A 94 -25.70 -23.40 -8.37
C GLU A 94 -26.65 -23.54 -7.18
N GLN A 95 -26.44 -24.58 -6.37
CA GLN A 95 -27.18 -24.75 -5.13
C GLN A 95 -27.02 -23.46 -4.31
N PRO A 96 -28.07 -22.96 -3.65
CA PRO A 96 -27.92 -21.81 -2.76
C PRO A 96 -26.87 -22.20 -1.72
N LEU A 97 -25.72 -21.51 -1.69
CA LEU A 97 -24.77 -21.73 -0.62
C LEU A 97 -25.49 -21.42 0.69
N SER A 98 -25.61 -22.42 1.54
CA SER A 98 -26.00 -22.19 2.93
C SER A 98 -24.78 -21.61 3.63
N LEU A 99 -24.86 -20.34 4.03
CA LEU A 99 -23.89 -19.77 4.94
C LEU A 99 -24.00 -20.48 6.30
N SER A 100 -22.87 -20.66 6.99
CA SER A 100 -22.92 -21.00 8.41
C SER A 100 -23.52 -19.82 9.20
N LEU A 101 -24.06 -20.08 10.39
CA LEU A 101 -24.61 -19.02 11.25
C LEU A 101 -23.56 -17.93 11.55
N LEU A 102 -22.30 -18.33 11.76
CA LEU A 102 -21.20 -17.40 12.00
C LEU A 102 -20.88 -16.55 10.76
N GLN A 103 -20.87 -17.15 9.57
CA GLN A 103 -20.64 -16.43 8.32
C GLN A 103 -21.75 -15.44 8.02
N ALA A 104 -23.02 -15.84 8.22
CA ALA A 104 -24.16 -14.97 8.02
C ALA A 104 -24.13 -13.77 8.98
N GLU A 105 -23.85 -14.01 10.26
CA GLU A 105 -23.76 -12.95 11.26
C GLU A 105 -22.61 -11.96 10.97
N ARG A 106 -21.41 -12.47 10.68
CA ARG A 106 -20.25 -11.61 10.34
C ARG A 106 -20.47 -10.84 9.05
N LEU A 107 -21.08 -11.47 8.04
CA LEU A 107 -21.45 -10.79 6.80
C LEU A 107 -22.46 -9.67 7.05
N ARG A 108 -23.48 -9.91 7.89
CA ARG A 108 -24.48 -8.89 8.24
C ARG A 108 -23.85 -7.70 8.96
N GLN A 109 -23.06 -7.95 10.00
CA GLN A 109 -22.34 -6.90 10.74
C GLN A 109 -21.43 -6.09 9.82
N LEU A 110 -20.71 -6.74 8.92
CA LEU A 110 -19.85 -6.06 7.96
C LEU A 110 -20.66 -5.20 6.98
N ARG A 111 -21.80 -5.69 6.48
CA ARG A 111 -22.71 -4.93 5.62
C ARG A 111 -23.28 -3.69 6.34
N GLU A 112 -23.62 -3.81 7.62
CA GLU A 112 -24.08 -2.69 8.45
C GLU A 112 -22.99 -1.62 8.61
N ARG A 113 -21.75 -2.02 8.94
CA ARG A 113 -20.61 -1.10 9.03
C ARG A 113 -20.33 -0.39 7.70
N VAL A 114 -20.34 -1.12 6.58
CA VAL A 114 -20.16 -0.55 5.23
C VAL A 114 -21.28 0.43 4.86
N ALA A 115 -22.52 0.18 5.29
CA ALA A 115 -23.66 1.05 5.00
C ALA A 115 -23.68 2.34 5.83
N GLU A 116 -22.94 2.39 6.95
CA GLU A 116 -22.90 3.54 7.83
C GLU A 116 -22.17 4.73 7.19
N ARG A 117 -22.92 5.83 7.01
CA ARG A 117 -22.38 7.08 6.48
C ARG A 117 -21.58 7.81 7.56
N PHE A 118 -20.49 8.45 7.15
CA PHE A 118 -19.79 9.36 8.03
C PHE A 118 -20.67 10.59 8.31
N ASP A 119 -20.78 10.94 9.59
CA ASP A 119 -21.50 12.11 10.09
C ASP A 119 -20.56 12.93 10.97
N VAL A 120 -20.22 14.13 10.53
CA VAL A 120 -19.32 15.05 11.26
C VAL A 120 -19.94 15.57 12.56
N SER A 121 -21.26 15.50 12.72
CA SER A 121 -21.95 15.92 13.95
C SER A 121 -21.95 14.83 15.03
N ASP A 122 -21.69 13.58 14.66
CA ASP A 122 -21.60 12.45 15.59
C ASP A 122 -20.26 12.47 16.35
N VAL A 123 -20.32 12.37 17.68
CA VAL A 123 -19.13 12.44 18.54
C VAL A 123 -18.21 11.23 18.35
N SER A 124 -18.74 10.03 18.16
CA SER A 124 -17.95 8.82 17.92
C SER A 124 -17.18 8.89 16.60
N HIS A 125 -17.80 9.46 15.55
CA HIS A 125 -17.13 9.72 14.28
C HIS A 125 -16.02 10.76 14.41
N GLN A 126 -16.26 11.84 15.14
CA GLN A 126 -15.23 12.84 15.42
C GLN A 126 -14.06 12.25 16.21
N ASP A 127 -14.34 11.40 17.20
CA ASP A 127 -13.30 10.75 18.00
C ASP A 127 -12.47 9.77 17.16
N SER A 128 -13.10 9.07 16.22
CA SER A 128 -12.39 8.24 15.24
C SER A 128 -11.47 9.10 14.35
N LEU A 129 -11.90 10.28 13.92
CA LEU A 129 -11.03 11.21 13.18
C LEU A 129 -9.85 11.69 14.03
N ARG A 130 -10.09 12.06 15.30
CA ARG A 130 -9.01 12.44 16.23
C ARG A 130 -8.06 11.27 16.48
N ARG A 131 -8.58 10.05 16.53
CA ARG A 131 -7.77 8.83 16.64
C ARG A 131 -6.86 8.67 15.44
N LEU A 132 -7.40 8.74 14.23
CA LEU A 132 -6.60 8.67 13.00
C LEU A 132 -5.55 9.78 12.95
N TRP A 133 -5.90 11.01 13.35
CA TRP A 133 -4.95 12.10 13.47
C TRP A 133 -3.78 11.74 14.38
N SER A 134 -4.06 11.23 15.59
CA SER A 134 -3.02 10.87 16.57
C SER A 134 -2.06 9.79 16.05
N LEU A 135 -2.55 8.93 15.15
CA LEU A 135 -1.76 7.87 14.53
C LEU A 135 -0.92 8.40 13.36
N ALA A 136 -1.45 9.34 12.57
CA ALA A 136 -0.77 9.95 11.44
C ALA A 136 0.26 11.03 11.85
N PHE A 137 -0.05 11.79 12.91
CA PHE A 137 0.73 12.93 13.39
C PHE A 137 0.98 12.81 14.91
N PRO A 138 1.75 11.81 15.37
CA PRO A 138 1.89 11.50 16.79
C PRO A 138 2.50 12.63 17.64
N GLU A 139 3.22 13.56 17.01
CA GLU A 139 3.85 14.70 17.67
C GLU A 139 2.92 15.93 17.76
N GLU A 140 1.73 15.88 17.16
CA GLU A 140 0.82 17.02 17.05
C GLU A 140 -0.57 16.71 17.65
N PRO A 141 -1.05 17.46 18.65
CA PRO A 141 -2.42 17.28 19.13
C PRO A 141 -3.44 17.75 18.09
N CYS A 142 -4.53 17.00 17.94
CA CYS A 142 -5.65 17.44 17.10
C CYS A 142 -6.44 18.55 17.79
N THR A 143 -6.11 19.81 17.46
CA THR A 143 -6.79 21.00 18.02
C THR A 143 -8.08 21.36 17.27
N ALA A 144 -8.19 20.96 16.00
CA ALA A 144 -9.35 21.17 15.16
C ALA A 144 -9.55 19.99 14.19
N LEU A 145 -10.81 19.60 13.96
CA LEU A 145 -11.14 18.56 12.99
C LEU A 145 -10.97 19.01 11.54
N LYS A 146 -10.90 20.32 11.31
CA LYS A 146 -10.68 20.93 9.99
C LYS A 146 -9.43 21.80 10.01
N CYS A 147 -8.42 21.43 9.23
CA CYS A 147 -7.19 22.20 9.07
C CYS A 147 -6.36 21.72 7.87
N ALA A 148 -5.44 22.57 7.40
CA ALA A 148 -4.60 22.27 6.24
C ALA A 148 -3.72 21.02 6.39
N ARG A 149 -3.38 20.63 7.62
CA ARG A 149 -2.50 19.48 7.92
C ARG A 149 -3.04 18.15 7.40
N TRP A 150 -4.36 18.01 7.26
CA TRP A 150 -4.95 16.84 6.63
C TRP A 150 -4.47 16.63 5.18
N LYS A 151 -4.14 17.68 4.44
CA LYS A 151 -3.61 17.55 3.08
C LYS A 151 -2.29 16.77 3.05
N ASP A 152 -1.48 16.84 4.11
CA ASP A 152 -0.21 16.11 4.20
C ASP A 152 -0.40 14.59 4.35
N MET A 153 -1.57 14.16 4.85
CA MET A 153 -1.97 12.75 4.86
C MET A 153 -2.66 12.33 3.54
N GLY A 154 -2.84 13.25 2.60
CA GLY A 154 -3.49 13.00 1.31
C GLY A 154 -5.02 13.06 1.35
N TRP A 155 -5.61 13.86 2.24
CA TRP A 155 -7.02 14.26 2.15
C TRP A 155 -7.23 15.31 1.05
N GLN A 156 -8.43 15.43 0.47
CA GLN A 156 -8.70 16.37 -0.64
C GLN A 156 -8.58 17.82 -0.19
N GLY A 157 -9.02 18.10 1.03
CA GLY A 157 -9.10 19.45 1.58
C GLY A 157 -8.79 19.48 3.06
N GLU A 158 -9.15 20.59 3.69
CA GLU A 158 -8.96 20.77 5.13
C GLU A 158 -10.02 20.03 5.94
N ASP A 159 -11.11 19.59 5.31
CA ASP A 159 -12.23 18.90 5.94
C ASP A 159 -12.32 17.45 5.41
N PRO A 160 -11.77 16.46 6.16
CA PRO A 160 -11.88 15.04 5.83
C PRO A 160 -13.32 14.56 5.65
N GLY A 161 -14.27 15.21 6.32
CA GLY A 161 -15.70 14.92 6.22
C GLY A 161 -16.22 14.91 4.77
N THR A 162 -15.59 15.70 3.90
CA THR A 162 -15.98 15.82 2.48
C THR A 162 -15.53 14.64 1.61
N ASP A 163 -14.60 13.81 2.09
CA ASP A 163 -13.99 12.72 1.34
C ASP A 163 -14.69 11.36 1.56
N PHE A 164 -15.35 11.16 2.69
CA PHE A 164 -15.94 9.87 3.13
C PHE A 164 -17.16 9.36 2.33
N ARG A 165 -17.33 9.74 1.05
CA ARG A 165 -18.58 9.53 0.28
C ARG A 165 -19.02 8.05 0.24
N GLY A 166 -18.50 7.25 -0.70
CA GLY A 166 -18.89 5.83 -0.82
C GLY A 166 -18.30 4.95 0.28
N ALA A 167 -17.07 5.22 0.71
CA ALA A 167 -16.40 4.44 1.75
C ALA A 167 -17.02 4.62 3.15
N GLY A 168 -17.81 5.69 3.36
CA GLY A 168 -18.52 5.96 4.60
C GLY A 168 -17.60 6.06 5.82
N ARG A 169 -18.17 5.77 6.99
CA ARG A 169 -17.43 5.63 8.24
C ARG A 169 -16.43 4.47 8.15
N TYR A 170 -16.79 3.39 7.47
CA TYR A 170 -15.94 2.20 7.41
C TYR A 170 -14.57 2.43 6.74
N GLY A 171 -14.48 3.37 5.79
CA GLY A 171 -13.20 3.80 5.23
C GLY A 171 -12.26 4.43 6.27
N LEU A 172 -12.80 5.17 7.25
CA LEU A 172 -12.05 5.69 8.38
C LEU A 172 -11.55 4.54 9.27
N GLU A 173 -12.43 3.57 9.56
CA GLU A 173 -12.09 2.41 10.37
C GLU A 173 -10.98 1.57 9.74
N ASN A 174 -10.99 1.36 8.43
CA ASN A 174 -9.92 0.66 7.71
C ASN A 174 -8.57 1.39 7.80
N LEU A 175 -8.57 2.73 7.70
CA LEU A 175 -7.35 3.52 7.86
C LEU A 175 -6.80 3.44 9.29
N ILE A 176 -7.68 3.46 10.30
CA ILE A 176 -7.31 3.28 11.70
C ILE A 176 -6.77 1.88 11.94
N TYR A 177 -7.46 0.84 11.45
CA TYR A 177 -7.01 -0.55 11.55
C TYR A 177 -5.61 -0.72 10.96
N LEU A 178 -5.38 -0.18 9.75
CA LEU A 178 -4.05 -0.21 9.12
C LEU A 178 -2.99 0.44 10.02
N ALA A 179 -3.32 1.56 10.67
CA ALA A 179 -2.39 2.28 11.53
C ALA A 179 -2.14 1.61 12.89
N GLU A 180 -3.14 0.95 13.47
CA GLU A 180 -3.06 0.31 14.79
C GLU A 180 -2.48 -1.10 14.71
N GLU A 181 -2.98 -1.93 13.79
CA GLU A 181 -2.60 -3.33 13.66
C GLU A 181 -1.35 -3.53 12.79
N HIS A 182 -1.12 -2.60 11.84
CA HIS A 182 0.01 -2.68 10.89
C HIS A 182 0.82 -1.38 10.83
N PRO A 183 1.33 -0.84 11.97
CA PRO A 183 1.92 0.50 12.04
C PRO A 183 3.11 0.72 11.10
N GLU A 184 3.94 -0.30 10.89
CA GLU A 184 5.08 -0.22 9.96
C GLU A 184 4.62 -0.13 8.49
N VAL A 185 3.55 -0.85 8.15
CA VAL A 185 2.91 -0.76 6.83
C VAL A 185 2.28 0.61 6.65
N PHE A 186 1.55 1.09 7.65
CA PHE A 186 0.95 2.42 7.63
C PHE A 186 2.00 3.51 7.42
N ARG A 187 3.08 3.54 8.21
CA ARG A 187 4.14 4.55 8.08
C ARG A 187 4.85 4.48 6.74
N ARG A 188 5.19 3.27 6.26
CA ARG A 188 5.79 3.09 4.93
C ARG A 188 4.89 3.63 3.83
N LEU A 189 3.60 3.31 3.86
CA LEU A 189 2.64 3.75 2.85
C LEU A 189 2.30 5.24 2.96
N LEU A 190 2.24 5.79 4.17
CA LEU A 190 1.96 7.21 4.41
C LEU A 190 3.13 8.09 3.96
N HIS A 191 4.35 7.73 4.37
CA HIS A 191 5.57 8.50 4.08
C HIS A 191 6.32 8.05 2.82
N LYS A 192 5.81 7.03 2.13
CA LYS A 192 6.26 6.62 0.80
C LYS A 192 7.76 6.27 0.76
N THR A 193 8.23 5.59 1.80
CA THR A 193 9.66 5.45 2.10
C THR A 193 10.43 4.48 1.20
N GLU A 194 9.75 3.77 0.29
CA GLU A 194 10.36 2.74 -0.56
C GLU A 194 10.19 3.03 -2.07
N GLY A 195 11.13 2.54 -2.87
CA GLY A 195 11.04 2.55 -4.34
C GLY A 195 11.48 3.84 -5.01
N THR A 196 11.54 3.82 -6.35
CA THR A 196 11.75 5.01 -7.18
C THR A 196 10.40 5.51 -7.66
N ARG A 197 9.98 6.66 -7.15
CA ARG A 197 8.63 7.19 -7.34
C ARG A 197 8.63 8.29 -8.41
N ALA A 198 7.50 8.46 -9.09
CA ALA A 198 7.28 9.63 -9.94
C ALA A 198 7.34 10.91 -9.09
N ALA A 199 7.54 12.06 -9.74
CA ALA A 199 7.52 13.36 -9.05
C ALA A 199 6.19 13.63 -8.29
N TRP A 200 5.11 12.94 -8.69
CA TRP A 200 3.79 13.04 -8.08
C TRP A 200 3.36 11.68 -7.54
N GLU A 201 3.06 11.63 -6.24
CA GLU A 201 2.58 10.43 -5.56
C GLU A 201 1.06 10.42 -5.47
N TYR A 202 0.48 9.25 -5.18
CA TYR A 202 -0.95 9.15 -4.93
C TYR A 202 -1.32 9.66 -3.53
N PRO A 203 -2.48 10.32 -3.37
CA PRO A 203 -2.95 10.80 -2.07
C PRO A 203 -3.26 9.61 -1.15
N PHE A 204 -2.54 9.46 -0.04
CA PHE A 204 -2.64 8.29 0.83
C PHE A 204 -4.07 8.06 1.37
N ALA A 205 -4.67 9.06 2.03
CA ALA A 205 -6.01 8.91 2.62
C ALA A 205 -7.08 8.63 1.55
N VAL A 206 -7.12 9.42 0.47
CA VAL A 206 -8.07 9.23 -0.63
C VAL A 206 -7.89 7.86 -1.30
N ALA A 207 -6.66 7.38 -1.48
CA ALA A 207 -6.40 6.04 -2.00
C ALA A 207 -6.95 4.95 -1.07
N GLY A 208 -6.77 5.11 0.25
CA GLY A 208 -7.36 4.22 1.25
C GLY A 208 -8.88 4.16 1.17
N LEU A 209 -9.57 5.29 1.05
CA LEU A 209 -11.02 5.31 0.88
C LEU A 209 -11.45 4.62 -0.44
N ASN A 210 -10.70 4.82 -1.53
CA ASN A 210 -10.97 4.16 -2.81
C ASN A 210 -10.79 2.63 -2.74
N ILE A 211 -9.78 2.14 -2.02
CA ILE A 211 -9.60 0.70 -1.80
C ILE A 211 -10.78 0.13 -1.02
N THR A 212 -11.18 0.76 0.08
CA THR A 212 -12.33 0.31 0.89
C THR A 212 -13.57 0.14 0.01
N TRP A 213 -13.91 1.17 -0.76
CA TRP A 213 -15.05 1.13 -1.67
C TRP A 213 -14.93 0.04 -2.73
N ALA A 214 -13.77 -0.04 -3.41
CA ALA A 214 -13.54 -1.00 -4.48
C ALA A 214 -13.66 -2.46 -4.00
N LEU A 215 -13.19 -2.73 -2.79
CA LEU A 215 -13.31 -4.05 -2.16
C LEU A 215 -14.76 -4.34 -1.74
N SER A 216 -15.46 -3.39 -1.12
CA SER A 216 -16.88 -3.55 -0.76
C SER A 216 -17.76 -3.87 -1.96
N GLU A 217 -17.50 -3.23 -3.10
CA GLU A 217 -18.15 -3.54 -4.38
C GLU A 217 -17.77 -4.93 -4.90
N LEU A 218 -16.48 -5.27 -4.88
CA LEU A 218 -15.97 -6.54 -5.40
C LEU A 218 -16.56 -7.74 -4.67
N VAL A 219 -16.72 -7.64 -3.35
CA VAL A 219 -17.24 -8.71 -2.48
C VAL A 219 -18.75 -8.57 -2.18
N GLU A 220 -19.45 -7.66 -2.86
CA GLU A 220 -20.91 -7.44 -2.79
C GLU A 220 -21.44 -7.18 -1.37
N LEU A 221 -20.83 -6.22 -0.66
CA LEU A 221 -21.27 -5.78 0.67
C LEU A 221 -22.39 -4.73 0.62
N HIS A 222 -22.61 -4.06 -0.50
CA HIS A 222 -23.73 -3.13 -0.63
C HIS A 222 -25.05 -3.89 -0.84
N VAL A 223 -25.92 -3.86 0.17
CA VAL A 223 -27.26 -4.45 0.09
C VAL A 223 -28.18 -3.51 -0.67
N THR A 224 -28.73 -3.96 -1.80
CA THR A 224 -29.76 -3.21 -2.52
C THR A 224 -31.08 -3.25 -1.76
N GLN A 225 -31.87 -2.16 -1.76
CA GLN A 225 -33.18 -2.17 -1.11
C GLN A 225 -34.05 -3.33 -1.63
N GLY A 226 -34.59 -4.12 -0.70
CA GLY A 226 -35.42 -5.30 -1.02
C GLY A 226 -34.64 -6.59 -1.25
N SER A 227 -33.30 -6.59 -1.19
CA SER A 227 -32.52 -7.83 -1.14
C SER A 227 -32.42 -8.38 0.29
N ASP A 228 -32.39 -9.71 0.40
CA ASP A 228 -32.20 -10.40 1.67
C ASP A 228 -30.81 -10.06 2.25
N PRO A 229 -30.72 -9.46 3.45
CA PRO A 229 -29.45 -9.07 4.06
C PRO A 229 -28.54 -10.25 4.39
N ASP A 230 -29.09 -11.47 4.44
CA ASP A 230 -28.35 -12.70 4.68
C ASP A 230 -28.03 -13.44 3.37
N ALA A 231 -28.42 -12.88 2.21
CA ALA A 231 -28.12 -13.48 0.92
C ALA A 231 -26.61 -13.54 0.67
N PRO A 232 -26.07 -14.71 0.29
CA PRO A 232 -24.66 -14.82 -0.05
C PRO A 232 -24.34 -14.02 -1.32
N PRO A 233 -23.10 -13.52 -1.47
CA PRO A 233 -22.64 -12.93 -2.71
C PRO A 233 -22.82 -13.87 -3.93
N ARG A 234 -23.14 -13.26 -5.07
CA ARG A 234 -23.31 -13.91 -6.38
C ARG A 234 -22.01 -14.06 -7.14
N THR A 235 -20.97 -13.29 -6.81
CA THR A 235 -19.65 -13.45 -7.45
C THR A 235 -18.83 -14.56 -6.79
N ALA A 236 -17.94 -15.20 -7.56
CA ALA A 236 -17.02 -16.19 -7.01
C ALA A 236 -16.09 -15.59 -5.94
N ALA A 237 -15.59 -14.37 -6.19
CA ALA A 237 -14.77 -13.61 -5.24
C ALA A 237 -15.53 -13.30 -3.94
N GLY A 238 -16.76 -12.81 -4.02
CA GLY A 238 -17.59 -12.54 -2.84
C GLY A 238 -17.87 -13.81 -2.04
N ARG A 239 -18.18 -14.93 -2.70
CA ARG A 239 -18.36 -16.23 -2.01
C ARG A 239 -17.09 -16.72 -1.33
N ALA A 240 -15.94 -16.58 -1.98
CA ALA A 240 -14.66 -16.94 -1.40
C ALA A 240 -14.31 -16.03 -0.20
N PHE A 241 -14.60 -14.74 -0.29
CA PHE A 241 -14.43 -13.81 0.82
C PHE A 241 -15.30 -14.19 2.03
N VAL A 242 -16.58 -14.53 1.81
CA VAL A 242 -17.45 -14.99 2.91
C VAL A 242 -16.96 -16.30 3.53
N ALA A 243 -16.26 -17.15 2.77
CA ALA A 243 -15.59 -18.32 3.35
C ALA A 243 -14.53 -17.90 4.39
N LEU A 244 -13.72 -16.87 4.09
CA LEU A 244 -12.69 -16.35 4.99
C LEU A 244 -13.26 -15.70 6.26
N LEU A 245 -14.48 -15.15 6.19
CA LEU A 245 -15.19 -14.64 7.36
C LEU A 245 -15.49 -15.73 8.39
N ALA A 246 -15.42 -17.02 8.07
CA ALA A 246 -15.56 -18.06 9.09
C ALA A 246 -14.35 -18.10 10.05
N ASP A 247 -13.16 -17.83 9.52
CA ASP A 247 -11.90 -18.04 10.24
C ASP A 247 -11.40 -16.77 10.92
N HIS A 248 -11.72 -15.59 10.39
CA HIS A 248 -11.24 -14.31 10.88
C HIS A 248 -12.33 -13.24 10.84
N ASP A 249 -12.56 -12.53 11.95
CA ASP A 249 -13.53 -11.44 12.03
C ASP A 249 -13.05 -10.18 11.30
N ALA A 250 -11.76 -9.86 11.37
CA ALA A 250 -11.14 -8.75 10.61
C ALA A 250 -10.69 -9.13 9.18
N ALA A 251 -11.35 -10.09 8.53
CA ALA A 251 -10.92 -10.57 7.21
C ALA A 251 -10.98 -9.48 6.12
N PHE A 252 -11.91 -8.54 6.24
CA PHE A 252 -12.01 -7.42 5.29
C PHE A 252 -10.83 -6.45 5.49
N GLU A 253 -10.53 -6.12 6.73
CA GLU A 253 -9.47 -5.20 7.10
C GLU A 253 -8.09 -5.77 6.68
N GLU A 254 -7.88 -7.08 6.83
CA GLU A 254 -6.69 -7.77 6.32
C GLU A 254 -6.59 -7.77 4.79
N LEU A 255 -7.72 -7.96 4.10
CA LEU A 255 -7.79 -7.80 2.64
C LEU A 255 -7.50 -6.37 2.21
N TYR A 256 -7.97 -5.39 2.99
CA TYR A 256 -7.70 -3.96 2.78
C TYR A 256 -6.21 -3.66 2.87
N VAL A 257 -5.52 -4.10 3.93
CA VAL A 257 -4.07 -3.91 4.11
C VAL A 257 -3.29 -4.52 2.94
N ALA A 258 -3.62 -5.76 2.56
CA ALA A 258 -2.96 -6.44 1.43
C ALA A 258 -3.20 -5.71 0.10
N SER A 259 -4.42 -5.22 -0.13
CA SER A 259 -4.77 -4.47 -1.35
C SER A 259 -4.07 -3.11 -1.41
N PHE A 260 -3.87 -2.45 -0.27
CA PHE A 260 -3.12 -1.19 -0.19
C PHE A 260 -1.64 -1.41 -0.52
N CYS A 261 -1.03 -2.47 0.04
CA CYS A 261 0.35 -2.84 -0.32
C CYS A 261 0.47 -3.17 -1.82
N MET A 262 -0.51 -3.90 -2.39
CA MET A 262 -0.54 -4.18 -3.82
C MET A 262 -0.67 -2.91 -4.65
N LEU A 263 -1.47 -1.93 -4.20
CA LEU A 263 -1.57 -0.64 -4.88
C LEU A 263 -0.23 0.06 -4.94
N ASP A 264 0.51 0.16 -3.83
CA ASP A 264 1.84 0.80 -3.80
C ASP A 264 2.85 0.03 -4.68
N ASN A 265 2.85 -1.30 -4.62
CA ASN A 265 3.70 -2.12 -5.48
C ASN A 265 3.39 -1.90 -6.96
N THR A 266 2.10 -1.94 -7.33
CA THR A 266 1.66 -1.73 -8.71
C THR A 266 2.00 -0.33 -9.19
N TRP A 267 1.86 0.68 -8.32
CA TRP A 267 2.24 2.05 -8.58
C TRP A 267 3.73 2.16 -8.95
N LEU A 268 4.60 1.55 -8.13
CA LEU A 268 6.05 1.53 -8.34
C LEU A 268 6.43 0.75 -9.60
N GLU A 269 5.86 -0.43 -9.80
CA GLU A 269 6.10 -1.27 -10.99
C GLU A 269 5.77 -0.52 -12.28
N MET A 270 4.64 0.18 -12.31
CA MET A 270 4.19 0.93 -13.47
C MET A 270 4.94 2.26 -13.65
N ARG A 271 5.76 2.66 -12.68
CA ARG A 271 6.30 4.03 -12.57
C ARG A 271 5.18 5.05 -12.74
N ALA A 272 4.04 4.77 -12.12
CA ALA A 272 2.82 5.51 -12.30
C ALA A 272 2.99 6.95 -11.83
N SER A 273 2.43 7.87 -12.59
CA SER A 273 2.13 9.21 -12.10
C SER A 273 0.69 9.26 -11.62
N TYR A 274 0.30 10.41 -11.08
CA TYR A 274 -1.07 10.66 -10.67
C TYR A 274 -2.11 10.43 -11.79
N MET A 275 -1.75 10.61 -13.07
CA MET A 275 -2.64 10.37 -14.21
C MET A 275 -3.01 8.89 -14.37
N GLU A 276 -2.16 7.98 -13.88
CA GLU A 276 -2.36 6.54 -13.98
C GLU A 276 -3.13 5.96 -12.78
N PHE A 277 -3.55 6.78 -11.80
CA PHE A 277 -4.21 6.29 -10.59
C PHE A 277 -5.38 5.33 -10.88
N ASN A 278 -6.25 5.69 -11.82
CA ASN A 278 -7.39 4.85 -12.21
C ASN A 278 -6.95 3.55 -12.89
N THR A 279 -5.85 3.58 -13.65
CA THR A 279 -5.28 2.38 -14.28
C THR A 279 -4.70 1.44 -13.23
N VAL A 280 -3.99 1.99 -12.24
CA VAL A 280 -3.46 1.23 -11.10
C VAL A 280 -4.61 0.61 -10.30
N MET A 281 -5.63 1.37 -9.92
CA MET A 281 -6.80 0.85 -9.20
C MET A 281 -7.53 -0.28 -9.94
N LYS A 282 -7.69 -0.16 -11.27
CA LYS A 282 -8.28 -1.23 -12.09
C LYS A 282 -7.46 -2.51 -12.05
N ARG A 283 -6.13 -2.40 -12.14
CA ARG A 283 -5.22 -3.56 -12.06
C ARG A 283 -5.28 -4.20 -10.68
N VAL A 284 -5.23 -3.41 -9.60
CA VAL A 284 -5.38 -3.89 -8.22
C VAL A 284 -6.70 -4.64 -8.05
N LYS A 285 -7.83 -4.06 -8.47
CA LYS A 285 -9.15 -4.72 -8.38
C LYS A 285 -9.19 -6.05 -9.13
N ALA A 286 -8.62 -6.11 -10.34
CA ALA A 286 -8.58 -7.34 -11.14
C ALA A 286 -7.72 -8.43 -10.50
N GLU A 287 -6.59 -8.07 -9.90
CA GLU A 287 -5.73 -9.03 -9.19
C GLU A 287 -6.37 -9.54 -7.90
N VAL A 288 -7.09 -8.68 -7.15
CA VAL A 288 -7.85 -9.09 -5.96
C VAL A 288 -8.99 -10.02 -6.34
N ASP A 289 -9.75 -9.70 -7.39
CA ASP A 289 -10.81 -10.56 -7.92
C ASP A 289 -10.26 -11.95 -8.30
N ARG A 290 -9.15 -11.98 -9.05
CA ARG A 290 -8.47 -13.21 -9.44
C ARG A 290 -8.01 -14.02 -8.23
N ALA A 291 -7.40 -13.38 -7.24
CA ALA A 291 -6.88 -14.04 -6.05
C ALA A 291 -8.00 -14.62 -5.16
N LEU A 292 -9.10 -13.89 -4.96
CA LEU A 292 -10.27 -14.39 -4.23
C LEU A 292 -10.99 -15.50 -5.02
N SER A 293 -11.16 -15.32 -6.32
CA SER A 293 -11.79 -16.33 -7.20
C SER A 293 -11.02 -17.65 -7.27
N ALA A 294 -9.72 -17.62 -6.96
CA ALA A 294 -8.90 -18.82 -6.77
C ALA A 294 -9.20 -19.59 -5.47
N ARG A 295 -10.12 -19.09 -4.63
CA ARG A 295 -10.58 -19.70 -3.36
C ARG A 295 -9.42 -20.01 -2.41
N PRO A 296 -8.73 -18.97 -1.90
CA PRO A 296 -7.65 -19.16 -0.95
C PRO A 296 -8.16 -19.90 0.29
N ALA A 297 -7.34 -20.81 0.83
CA ALA A 297 -7.71 -21.60 2.00
C ALA A 297 -7.82 -20.75 3.27
N ASP A 298 -7.00 -19.70 3.38
CA ASP A 298 -6.95 -18.78 4.51
C ASP A 298 -6.43 -17.40 4.07
N LEU A 299 -6.43 -16.42 4.99
CA LEU A 299 -5.92 -15.07 4.73
C LEU A 299 -4.43 -15.05 4.37
N ARG A 300 -3.63 -16.01 4.88
CA ARG A 300 -2.20 -16.10 4.57
C ARG A 300 -1.99 -16.50 3.11
N ALA A 301 -2.77 -17.45 2.60
CA ALA A 301 -2.75 -17.88 1.21
C ALA A 301 -3.22 -16.73 0.30
N LEU A 302 -4.27 -16.01 0.68
CA LEU A 302 -4.72 -14.82 -0.04
C LEU A 302 -3.61 -13.76 -0.10
N ARG A 303 -3.00 -13.42 1.03
CA ARG A 303 -1.91 -12.44 1.13
C ARG A 303 -0.72 -12.83 0.25
N ARG A 304 -0.30 -14.10 0.26
CA ARG A 304 0.74 -14.62 -0.65
C ARG A 304 0.35 -14.50 -2.12
N GLY A 305 -0.92 -14.76 -2.45
CA GLY A 305 -1.43 -14.61 -3.82
C GLY A 305 -1.43 -13.16 -4.32
N LEU A 306 -1.61 -12.19 -3.41
CA LEU A 306 -1.63 -10.76 -3.71
C LEU A 306 -0.22 -10.14 -3.75
N LEU A 307 0.62 -10.45 -2.76
CA LEU A 307 1.90 -9.75 -2.55
C LEU A 307 3.12 -10.58 -2.96
N GLY A 308 2.93 -11.86 -3.30
CA GLY A 308 4.02 -12.82 -3.48
C GLY A 308 4.55 -13.36 -2.15
N ALA A 309 5.38 -14.41 -2.24
CA ALA A 309 5.86 -15.15 -1.06
C ALA A 309 6.77 -14.30 -0.15
N ALA A 310 7.72 -13.56 -0.72
CA ALA A 310 8.70 -12.79 0.04
C ALA A 310 8.11 -11.57 0.77
N ALA A 311 7.04 -10.98 0.23
CA ALA A 311 6.37 -9.85 0.85
C ALA A 311 5.37 -10.31 1.93
N ALA A 312 4.74 -11.49 1.78
CA ALA A 312 3.80 -12.02 2.76
C ALA A 312 4.43 -12.31 4.14
N GLU A 313 5.73 -12.62 4.19
CA GLU A 313 6.47 -12.85 5.44
C GLU A 313 6.89 -11.55 6.15
N ARG A 314 6.95 -10.42 5.42
CA ARG A 314 7.28 -9.09 5.98
C ARG A 314 6.11 -8.41 6.69
N PHE A 315 4.89 -8.93 6.52
CA PHE A 315 3.64 -8.34 7.02
C PHE A 315 2.86 -9.32 7.92
N GLY A 316 3.52 -10.38 8.40
CA GLY A 316 2.93 -11.42 9.24
C GLY A 316 3.38 -11.35 10.69
#